data_AF-A0A1J5BNZ7-F1
#
_entry.id   AF-A0A1J5BNZ7-F1
#
_cell.length_a   1.000
_cell.length_b   1.000
_cell.length_c   1.000
_cell.angle_alpha   90.00
_cell.angle_beta   90.00
_cell.angle_gamma   90.00
#
_symmetry.space_group_name_H-M   'P 1'
#
loop_
_entity.id
_entity.type
_entity.pdbx_description
1 polymer ?
#
loop_
_entity_poly.entity_id
_entity_poly.type
_entity_poly.pdbx_seq_one_letter_code
_entity_poly.pdbx_strand_id
1 'polypeptide(L)'
;MTIETCPKYEGCSAILCPLATEDENNNYIWYPDEDICARYGLGLDWIKRQKKIAKRAKEGYFTFSMLKRNFIVGNGLQGLDPDEPGESQLQKWLKKHPIRKVKKEMSEAQKEIGRRALKQYWEKKKEHAPA
;
A
#
# COMPACT_ATOMS: atom_id res chain seq x y z
N MET A 1 4.31 -3.92 -24.30
CA MET A 1 3.19 -2.97 -24.42
C MET A 1 3.70 -1.62 -23.95
N THR A 2 3.59 -0.61 -24.80
CA THR A 2 3.99 0.78 -24.52
C THR A 2 2.79 1.58 -24.01
N ILE A 3 3.02 2.76 -23.45
CA ILE A 3 1.94 3.63 -22.94
C ILE A 3 0.90 3.92 -24.04
N GLU A 4 1.35 4.23 -25.26
CA GLU A 4 0.49 4.54 -26.42
C GLU A 4 -0.39 3.37 -26.88
N THR A 5 0.02 2.14 -26.61
CA THR A 5 -0.75 0.93 -26.96
C THR A 5 -1.66 0.45 -25.82
N CYS A 6 -1.78 1.24 -24.74
CA CYS A 6 -2.67 0.94 -23.63
C CYS A 6 -4.14 1.17 -24.03
N PRO A 7 -5.04 0.17 -23.88
CA PRO A 7 -6.46 0.31 -24.21
C PRO A 7 -7.22 1.37 -23.41
N LYS A 8 -6.60 1.94 -22.37
CA LYS A 8 -7.18 2.97 -21.51
C LYS A 8 -6.49 4.32 -21.68
N TYR A 9 -5.51 4.45 -22.60
CA TYR A 9 -4.65 5.63 -22.72
C TYR A 9 -5.45 6.93 -22.83
N GLU A 10 -6.36 7.05 -23.79
CA GLU A 10 -7.10 8.29 -24.08
C GLU A 10 -8.00 8.80 -22.94
N GLY A 11 -8.40 7.92 -22.00
CA GLY A 11 -9.30 8.26 -20.90
C GLY A 11 -8.70 8.03 -19.52
N CYS A 12 -7.39 7.82 -19.41
CA CYS A 12 -6.73 7.54 -18.15
C CYS A 12 -6.15 8.82 -17.55
N SER A 13 -6.74 9.30 -16.46
CA SER A 13 -6.25 10.46 -15.71
C SER A 13 -5.26 10.10 -14.59
N ALA A 14 -4.86 8.83 -14.48
CA ALA A 14 -3.96 8.40 -13.42
C ALA A 14 -2.56 8.99 -13.60
N ILE A 15 -2.08 9.69 -12.58
CA ILE A 15 -0.77 10.35 -12.57
C ILE A 15 0.39 9.35 -12.66
N LEU A 16 0.28 8.22 -11.94
CA LEU A 16 1.28 7.16 -11.95
C LEU A 16 0.86 6.04 -12.90
N CYS A 17 1.76 5.70 -13.82
CA CYS A 17 1.48 4.76 -14.91
C CYS A 17 2.33 3.48 -14.79
N PRO A 18 1.72 2.29 -14.80
CA PRO A 18 2.43 1.01 -14.80
C PRO A 18 3.24 0.71 -16.06
N LEU A 19 2.97 1.44 -17.15
CA LEU A 19 3.70 1.31 -18.41
C LEU A 19 4.78 2.38 -18.56
N ALA A 20 4.82 3.36 -17.66
CA ALA A 20 5.93 4.31 -17.58
C ALA A 20 7.10 3.67 -16.82
N THR A 21 8.29 4.16 -17.12
CA THR A 21 9.52 3.81 -16.41
C THR A 21 9.46 4.26 -14.96
N GLU A 22 10.37 3.73 -14.13
CA GLU A 22 10.46 4.17 -12.74
C GLU A 22 10.90 5.63 -12.63
N ASP A 23 11.81 6.08 -13.50
CA ASP A 23 12.30 7.45 -13.53
C ASP A 23 11.20 8.44 -13.90
N GLU A 24 10.38 8.11 -14.90
CA GLU A 24 9.19 8.90 -15.23
C GLU A 24 8.22 8.99 -14.05
N ASN A 25 7.90 7.86 -13.40
CA ASN A 25 7.01 7.86 -12.25
C ASN A 25 7.59 8.60 -11.02
N ASN A 26 8.91 8.63 -10.86
CA ASN A 26 9.57 9.35 -9.76
C ASN A 26 9.48 10.88 -9.90
N ASN A 27 9.21 11.39 -11.11
CA ASN A 27 9.00 12.82 -11.35
C ASN A 27 7.62 13.32 -10.91
N TYR A 28 6.72 12.42 -10.51
CA TYR A 28 5.37 12.75 -10.09
C TYR A 28 5.14 12.47 -8.61
N ILE A 29 4.25 13.26 -8.04
CA ILE A 29 3.62 13.04 -6.75
C ILE A 29 2.18 12.62 -6.97
N TRP A 30 1.60 11.90 -6.00
CA TRP A 30 0.21 11.43 -6.08
C TRP A 30 -0.51 11.71 -4.77
N TYR A 31 -1.73 12.25 -4.85
CA TYR A 31 -2.61 12.50 -3.71
C TYR A 31 -3.68 11.41 -3.55
N PRO A 32 -4.16 11.11 -2.33
CA PRO A 32 -5.15 10.06 -2.07
C PRO A 32 -6.47 10.18 -2.83
N ASP A 33 -6.86 11.38 -3.23
CA ASP A 33 -8.08 11.72 -3.97
C ASP A 33 -7.90 11.72 -5.49
N GLU A 34 -6.66 11.59 -5.99
CA GLU A 34 -6.38 11.50 -7.41
C GLU A 34 -6.61 10.09 -7.98
N ASP A 35 -6.84 10.04 -9.29
CA ASP A 35 -7.10 8.81 -10.01
C ASP A 35 -5.94 7.80 -9.95
N ILE A 36 -6.32 6.53 -9.81
CA ILE A 36 -5.41 5.39 -9.80
C ILE A 36 -5.63 4.58 -11.07
N CYS A 37 -4.54 4.11 -11.69
CA CYS A 37 -4.62 3.29 -12.89
C CYS A 37 -5.61 2.13 -12.73
N ALA A 38 -6.65 2.11 -13.58
CA ALA A 38 -7.73 1.14 -13.54
C ALA A 38 -7.35 -0.21 -14.19
N ARG A 39 -6.14 -0.35 -14.72
CA ARG A 39 -5.72 -1.58 -15.40
C ARG A 39 -5.63 -2.75 -14.41
N TYR A 40 -6.42 -3.78 -14.68
CA TYR A 40 -6.44 -5.01 -13.91
C TYR A 40 -5.34 -5.99 -14.34
N GLY A 41 -5.03 -6.95 -13.48
CA GLY A 41 -4.16 -8.09 -13.81
C GLY A 41 -2.65 -7.86 -13.72
N LEU A 42 -2.18 -6.63 -13.46
CA LEU A 42 -0.74 -6.36 -13.39
C LEU A 42 -0.07 -6.85 -12.09
N GLY A 43 -0.86 -7.17 -11.05
CA GLY A 43 -0.32 -7.68 -9.79
C GLY A 43 0.54 -6.70 -8.99
N LEU A 44 0.71 -5.45 -9.44
CA LEU A 44 1.64 -4.48 -8.88
C LEU A 44 1.24 -3.99 -7.48
N ASP A 45 2.14 -4.19 -6.52
CA ASP A 45 1.86 -3.89 -5.12
C ASP A 45 1.73 -2.38 -4.84
N TRP A 46 2.42 -1.53 -5.59
CA TRP A 46 2.32 -0.08 -5.41
C TRP A 46 0.94 0.46 -5.80
N ILE A 47 0.29 -0.10 -6.84
CA ILE A 47 -1.12 0.22 -7.19
C ILE A 47 -2.06 -0.27 -6.09
N LYS A 48 -1.84 -1.49 -5.58
CA LYS A 48 -2.63 -2.00 -4.44
C LYS A 48 -2.47 -1.11 -3.21
N ARG A 49 -1.29 -0.50 -3.02
CA ARG A 49 -1.04 0.47 -1.95
C ARG A 49 -1.76 1.79 -2.21
N GLN A 50 -1.70 2.37 -3.39
CA GLN A 50 -2.51 3.56 -3.72
C GLN A 50 -3.99 3.33 -3.36
N LYS A 51 -4.57 2.20 -3.78
CA LYS A 51 -5.98 1.85 -3.44
C LYS A 51 -6.24 1.70 -1.94
N LYS A 52 -5.24 1.29 -1.15
CA LYS A 52 -5.35 1.21 0.31
C LYS A 52 -5.17 2.57 0.97
N ILE A 53 -4.34 3.43 0.40
CA ILE A 53 -4.06 4.79 0.88
C ILE A 53 -5.26 5.69 0.60
N ALA A 54 -5.84 5.66 -0.61
CA ALA A 54 -7.05 6.39 -0.98
C ALA A 54 -8.24 6.15 -0.03
N LYS A 55 -8.27 4.99 0.64
CA LYS A 55 -9.30 4.63 1.62
C LYS A 55 -9.00 5.08 3.05
N ARG A 56 -7.77 5.48 3.37
CA ARG A 56 -7.29 5.68 4.75
C ARG A 56 -6.61 7.02 5.00
N ALA A 57 -5.78 7.47 4.06
CA ALA A 57 -5.19 8.80 4.11
C ALA A 57 -6.15 9.79 3.47
N LYS A 58 -6.26 10.96 4.09
CA LYS A 58 -7.08 12.08 3.57
C LYS A 58 -6.23 13.22 3.02
N GLU A 59 -4.99 13.32 3.46
CA GLU A 59 -4.14 14.50 3.25
C GLU A 59 -2.70 14.10 2.95
N GLY A 60 -2.01 15.04 2.31
CA GLY A 60 -0.62 14.94 1.89
C GLY A 60 -0.42 14.10 0.64
N TYR A 61 0.74 14.27 0.02
CA TYR A 61 1.12 13.55 -1.19
C TYR A 61 2.03 12.36 -0.90
N PHE A 62 2.10 11.44 -1.86
CA PHE A 62 2.96 10.27 -1.80
C PHE A 62 3.81 10.21 -3.06
N THR A 63 5.11 9.96 -2.89
CA THR A 63 6.02 9.74 -4.02
C THR A 63 5.97 8.29 -4.48
N PHE A 64 6.35 8.05 -5.74
CA PHE A 64 6.46 6.68 -6.25
C PHE A 64 7.39 5.80 -5.41
N SER A 65 8.52 6.36 -4.95
CA SER A 65 9.47 5.70 -4.06
C SER A 65 8.86 5.27 -2.71
N MET A 66 7.93 6.05 -2.14
CA MET A 66 7.17 5.63 -0.96
C MET A 66 6.23 4.48 -1.30
N LEU A 67 5.49 4.59 -2.40
CA LEU A 67 4.50 3.61 -2.84
C LEU A 67 5.10 2.26 -3.21
N LYS A 68 6.35 2.22 -3.70
CA LYS A 68 7.04 0.96 -4.04
C LYS A 68 7.42 0.13 -2.79
N ARG A 69 7.61 0.78 -1.64
CA ARG A 69 8.01 0.13 -0.39
C ARG A 69 6.90 -0.72 0.24
N ASN A 70 7.30 -1.82 0.86
CA ASN A 70 6.38 -2.68 1.60
C ASN A 70 6.15 -2.17 3.03
N PHE A 71 5.34 -1.14 3.22
CA PHE A 71 4.99 -0.61 4.54
C PHE A 71 3.53 -0.90 4.92
N ILE A 72 3.18 -0.67 6.19
CA ILE A 72 1.81 -0.86 6.69
C ILE A 72 1.00 0.41 6.44
N VAL A 73 -0.07 0.27 5.65
CA VAL A 73 -1.10 1.31 5.50
C VAL A 73 -2.09 1.17 6.67
N GLY A 74 -1.80 1.84 7.78
CA GLY A 74 -2.58 1.82 9.01
C GLY A 74 -3.50 3.04 9.18
N ASN A 75 -4.18 3.11 10.33
CA ASN A 75 -4.96 4.29 10.72
C ASN A 75 -4.01 5.45 11.02
N GLY A 76 -4.39 6.67 10.62
CA GLY A 76 -3.55 7.86 10.79
C GLY A 76 -2.34 7.91 9.85
N LEU A 77 -2.37 7.17 8.73
CA LEU A 77 -1.40 7.36 7.66
C LEU A 77 -1.64 8.73 7.00
N GLN A 78 -0.59 9.55 6.94
CA GLN A 78 -0.60 10.85 6.28
C GLN A 78 0.54 10.89 5.25
N GLY A 79 0.31 11.60 4.15
CA GLY A 79 1.33 11.87 3.14
C GLY A 79 2.34 12.92 3.61
N LEU A 80 3.17 13.34 2.67
CA LEU A 80 4.05 14.50 2.80
C LEU A 80 3.23 15.80 2.61
N ASP A 81 3.65 16.86 3.27
CA ASP A 81 3.02 18.17 3.23
C ASP A 81 3.63 18.99 2.08
N PRO A 82 2.83 19.49 1.11
CA PRO A 82 3.34 20.31 0.01
C PRO A 82 3.96 21.64 0.45
N ASP A 83 3.60 22.16 1.63
CA ASP A 83 4.07 23.47 2.12
C ASP A 83 5.39 23.37 2.91
N GLU A 84 5.89 22.16 3.18
CA GLU A 84 7.14 21.91 3.90
C GLU A 84 8.28 21.40 3.00
N PRO A 85 9.56 21.59 3.40
CA PRO A 85 10.70 21.00 2.68
C PRO A 85 10.65 19.46 2.63
N GLY A 86 10.42 18.91 1.44
CA GLY A 86 10.12 17.50 1.23
C GLY A 86 11.20 16.50 1.66
N GLU A 87 12.50 16.80 1.52
CA GLU A 87 13.56 15.82 1.82
C GLU A 87 13.63 15.44 3.31
N SER A 88 13.58 16.46 4.18
CA SER A 88 13.61 16.26 5.63
C SER A 88 12.37 15.51 6.11
N GLN A 89 11.22 15.83 5.52
CA GLN A 89 9.95 15.19 5.84
C GLN A 89 9.92 13.74 5.36
N LEU A 90 10.42 13.46 4.16
CA LEU A 90 10.56 12.12 3.62
C LEU A 90 11.41 11.24 4.55
N GLN A 91 12.57 11.73 5.01
CA GLN A 91 13.40 10.95 5.94
C GLN A 91 12.68 10.62 7.25
N LYS A 92 11.93 11.56 7.83
CA LYS A 92 11.09 11.31 9.02
C LYS A 92 10.00 10.29 8.72
N TRP A 93 9.32 10.43 7.59
CA TRP A 93 8.27 9.52 7.15
C TRP A 93 8.80 8.10 6.97
N LEU A 94 9.95 7.92 6.31
CA LEU A 94 10.56 6.60 6.07
C LEU A 94 10.97 5.91 7.37
N LYS A 95 11.38 6.66 8.39
CA LYS A 95 11.67 6.12 9.73
C LYS A 95 10.40 5.66 10.45
N LYS A 96 9.30 6.41 10.34
CA LYS A 96 7.99 6.07 10.92
C LYS A 96 7.32 4.89 10.21
N HIS A 97 7.61 4.70 8.92
CA HIS A 97 7.05 3.66 8.06
C HIS A 97 8.13 2.71 7.54
N PRO A 98 8.74 1.88 8.41
CA PRO A 98 9.83 0.99 8.02
C PRO A 98 9.34 -0.09 7.04
N ILE A 99 10.24 -0.54 6.18
CA ILE A 99 9.98 -1.65 5.25
C ILE A 99 9.72 -2.91 6.08
N ARG A 100 8.53 -3.48 5.91
CA ARG A 100 8.16 -4.75 6.54
C ARG A 100 8.95 -5.87 5.89
N LYS A 101 9.65 -6.63 6.73
CA LYS A 101 10.26 -7.90 6.32
C LYS A 101 9.16 -8.81 5.76
N VAL A 102 9.42 -9.40 4.59
CA VAL A 102 8.57 -10.45 4.05
C VAL A 102 8.48 -11.54 5.12
N LYS A 103 7.25 -11.90 5.52
CA LYS A 103 7.07 -13.00 6.48
C LYS A 103 7.68 -14.24 5.85
N LYS A 104 8.53 -14.96 6.58
CA LYS A 104 8.93 -16.30 6.17
C LYS A 104 7.67 -17.12 5.94
N GLU A 105 7.60 -17.81 4.81
CA GLU A 105 6.52 -18.76 4.58
C GLU A 105 6.56 -19.81 5.69
N MET A 106 5.45 -19.93 6.40
CA MET A 106 5.26 -20.98 7.40
C MET A 106 4.92 -22.27 6.67
N SER A 107 5.45 -23.40 7.15
CA SER A 107 5.05 -24.70 6.61
C SER A 107 3.56 -24.96 6.87
N GLU A 108 2.94 -25.84 6.09
CA GLU A 108 1.54 -26.23 6.30
C GLU A 108 1.30 -26.76 7.72
N ALA A 109 2.25 -27.52 8.27
CA ALA A 109 2.20 -28.00 9.65
C ALA A 109 2.16 -26.85 10.68
N GLN A 110 2.95 -25.80 10.47
CA GLN A 110 2.94 -24.63 11.36
C GLN A 110 1.62 -23.84 11.24
N LYS A 111 1.04 -23.74 10.03
CA LYS A 111 -0.27 -23.12 9.82
C LYS A 111 -1.38 -23.94 10.51
N GLU A 112 -1.33 -25.27 10.43
CA GLU A 112 -2.24 -26.20 11.11
C GLU A 112 -2.26 -25.97 12.62
N ILE A 113 -1.08 -25.92 13.25
CA ILE A 113 -0.92 -25.65 14.69
C ILE A 113 -1.56 -24.31 15.06
N GLY A 114 -1.29 -23.26 14.27
CA GLY A 114 -1.88 -21.93 14.48
C GLY A 114 -3.41 -21.94 14.40
N ARG A 115 -3.99 -22.65 13.41
CA ARG A 115 -5.45 -22.81 13.28
C ARG A 115 -6.05 -23.51 14.50
N ARG A 116 -5.42 -24.60 14.97
CA ARG A 116 -5.89 -25.36 16.14
C ARG A 116 -5.84 -24.54 17.42
N ALA A 117 -4.74 -23.82 17.67
CA ALA A 117 -4.59 -22.98 18.84
C ALA A 117 -5.63 -21.85 18.87
N LEU A 118 -5.90 -21.22 17.71
CA LEU A 118 -6.92 -20.18 17.62
C LEU A 118 -8.33 -20.73 17.91
N LYS A 119 -8.67 -21.90 17.38
CA LYS A 119 -9.96 -22.56 17.64
C LYS A 119 -10.16 -22.81 19.14
N GLN A 120 -9.16 -23.41 19.79
CA GLN A 120 -9.20 -23.68 21.24
C GLN A 120 -9.35 -22.40 22.08
N TYR A 121 -8.66 -21.32 21.69
CA TYR A 121 -8.81 -20.01 22.34
C TYR A 121 -10.25 -19.50 22.28
N TRP A 122 -10.91 -19.60 21.12
CA TRP A 122 -12.29 -19.14 20.95
C TRP A 122 -13.31 -20.03 21.67
N GLU A 123 -13.09 -21.34 21.73
CA GLU A 123 -13.92 -22.25 22.52
C GLU A 123 -13.88 -21.88 24.01
N LYS A 124 -12.68 -21.75 24.59
CA LYS A 124 -12.51 -21.31 25.98
C LYS A 124 -13.14 -19.95 26.26
N LYS A 125 -13.00 -19.00 25.33
CA LYS A 125 -13.58 -17.66 25.47
C LYS A 125 -15.11 -17.69 25.50
N LYS A 126 -15.75 -18.59 24.75
CA LYS A 126 -17.20 -18.79 24.80
C LYS A 126 -17.65 -19.39 26.13
N GLU A 127 -16.90 -20.36 26.67
CA GLU A 127 -17.19 -20.98 27.97
C GLU A 127 -17.11 -19.98 29.14
N HIS A 128 -16.29 -18.93 29.00
CA HIS A 128 -16.05 -17.93 30.04
C HIS A 128 -16.73 -16.57 29.76
N ALA A 129 -17.66 -16.50 28.80
CA ALA A 129 -18.44 -15.29 28.56
C ALA A 129 -19.52 -15.15 29.65
N PRO A 130 -19.62 -13.99 30.34
CA PRO A 130 -20.69 -13.76 31.30
C PRO A 130 -22.05 -13.77 30.59
N ALA A 131 -23.04 -14.41 31.23
CA ALA A 131 -24.41 -14.55 30.75
C ALA A 131 -25.15 -13.21 30.65
#